data_AF-A0A7J7K2J3-F1
#
_entry.id   AF-A0A7J7K2J3-F1
#
_cell.length_a   1.000
_cell.length_b   1.000
_cell.length_c   1.000
_cell.angle_alpha   90.00
_cell.angle_beta   90.00
_cell.angle_gamma   90.00
#
_symmetry.space_group_name_H-M   'P 1'
#
loop_
_entity.id
_entity.type
_entity.pdbx_description
1 polymer ?
#
loop_
_entity_poly.entity_id
_entity_poly.type
_entity_poly.pdbx_seq_one_letter_code
_entity_poly.pdbx_strand_id
1 'polypeptide(L)'
;MEHVLLFSTLSLLFGLSLSQDMFFIDVIDCYKCVGKANNSSCSDPFVREEKDINEVKVIPCNRGACLKRLLKSNGTPMIMRTCTNELDFKLPLVNNVCQKESDGFGYLCMCGRDLCNRAVHRSAASSFVLFGVIFSLFVLM
;
A
#
# COMPACT_ATOMS: atom_id res chain seq x y z
N MET A 1 -27.56 20.63 28.70
CA MET A 1 -27.77 19.38 27.93
C MET A 1 -28.00 19.61 26.44
N GLU A 2 -28.39 20.80 25.99
CA GLU A 2 -28.68 21.07 24.57
C GLU A 2 -27.44 21.29 23.69
N HIS A 3 -26.34 21.83 24.25
CA HIS A 3 -25.11 22.09 23.47
C HIS A 3 -24.31 20.83 23.12
N VAL A 4 -24.47 19.73 23.87
CA VAL A 4 -23.71 18.49 23.66
C VAL A 4 -24.24 17.71 22.45
N LEU A 5 -25.56 17.76 22.23
CA LEU A 5 -26.22 17.15 21.07
C LEU A 5 -25.84 17.83 19.75
N LEU A 6 -25.55 19.14 19.78
CA LEU A 6 -25.18 19.91 18.58
C LEU A 6 -23.76 19.59 18.08
N PHE A 7 -22.83 19.29 19.00
CA PHE A 7 -21.47 18.88 18.65
C PHE A 7 -21.42 17.46 18.08
N SER A 8 -22.25 16.56 18.63
CA SER A 8 -22.31 15.17 18.15
C SER A 8 -22.81 15.06 16.71
N THR A 9 -23.79 15.87 16.31
CA THR A 9 -24.33 15.86 14.94
C THR A 9 -23.38 16.47 13.92
N LEU A 10 -22.56 17.46 14.32
CA LEU A 10 -21.57 18.09 13.44
C LEU A 10 -20.42 17.14 13.08
N SER A 11 -20.02 16.24 13.98
CA SER A 11 -19.03 15.18 13.71
C SER A 11 -19.55 14.08 12.78
N LEU A 12 -20.86 13.83 12.79
CA LEU A 12 -21.52 12.87 11.89
C LEU A 12 -21.69 13.41 10.46
N LEU A 13 -21.83 14.73 10.30
CA LEU A 13 -21.96 15.38 8.99
C LEU A 13 -20.61 15.53 8.26
N PHE A 14 -19.49 15.62 8.99
CA PHE A 14 -18.15 15.65 8.39
C PHE A 14 -17.61 14.27 7.98
N GLY A 15 -18.32 13.18 8.31
CA GLY A 15 -17.94 11.83 7.93
C GLY A 15 -18.35 11.42 6.51
N LEU A 16 -19.11 12.26 5.80
CA LEU A 16 -19.59 11.95 4.45
C LEU A 16 -18.75 12.65 3.38
N SER A 17 -18.09 11.80 2.59
CA SER A 17 -17.58 12.01 1.23
C SER A 17 -16.30 12.82 1.03
N LEU A 18 -15.24 12.08 0.68
CA LEU A 18 -14.51 12.20 -0.58
C LEU A 18 -13.69 10.92 -0.79
N SER A 19 -14.35 9.81 -1.13
CA SER A 19 -13.68 8.74 -1.86
C SER A 19 -13.51 9.22 -3.30
N GLN A 20 -12.56 10.11 -3.54
CA GLN A 20 -12.11 10.41 -4.89
C GLN A 20 -11.28 9.22 -5.37
N ASP A 21 -11.95 8.25 -5.99
CA ASP A 21 -11.31 7.46 -7.04
C ASP A 21 -11.09 8.40 -8.24
N MET A 22 -10.18 9.38 -8.09
CA MET A 22 -9.73 10.22 -9.19
C MET A 22 -8.75 9.38 -10.00
N PHE A 23 -9.32 8.69 -10.96
CA PHE A 23 -8.76 7.55 -11.65
C PHE A 23 -8.36 8.01 -13.05
N PHE A 24 -7.05 8.13 -13.28
CA PHE A 24 -6.36 8.14 -14.59
C PHE A 24 -6.18 9.44 -15.39
N ILE A 25 -5.60 10.48 -14.81
CA ILE A 25 -4.97 11.53 -15.64
C ILE A 25 -3.46 11.66 -15.38
N ASP A 26 -2.98 11.26 -14.20
CA ASP A 26 -1.59 11.51 -13.82
C ASP A 26 -0.63 10.37 -14.22
N VAL A 27 0.58 10.77 -14.62
CA VAL A 27 1.74 9.89 -14.69
C VAL A 27 2.22 9.67 -13.27
N ILE A 28 2.25 8.42 -12.82
CA ILE A 28 2.76 8.06 -11.49
C ILE A 28 4.10 7.35 -11.61
N ASP A 29 4.98 7.52 -10.63
CA ASP A 29 6.23 6.79 -10.55
C ASP A 29 6.06 5.48 -9.78
N CYS A 30 6.66 4.40 -10.28
CA CYS A 30 6.60 3.08 -9.65
C CYS A 30 8.00 2.50 -9.48
N TYR A 31 8.20 1.73 -8.40
CA TYR A 31 9.41 0.91 -8.31
C TYR A 31 9.36 -0.23 -9.33
N LYS A 32 10.50 -0.50 -9.98
CA LYS A 32 10.74 -1.62 -10.89
C LYS A 32 11.93 -2.44 -10.41
N CYS A 33 11.69 -3.70 -10.08
CA CYS A 33 12.73 -4.66 -9.71
C CYS A 33 12.18 -6.10 -9.77
N VAL A 34 13.09 -7.05 -9.89
CA VAL A 34 12.84 -8.47 -9.62
C VAL A 34 13.95 -8.95 -8.71
N GLY A 35 13.61 -9.45 -7.53
CA GLY A 35 14.60 -9.90 -6.55
C GLY A 35 14.02 -10.94 -5.61
N LYS A 36 14.88 -11.58 -4.81
CA LYS A 36 14.44 -12.56 -3.81
C LYS A 36 13.48 -11.93 -2.80
N ALA A 37 12.45 -12.66 -2.41
CA ALA A 37 11.51 -12.20 -1.40
C ALA A 37 12.12 -12.11 0.00
N ASN A 38 13.32 -12.64 0.19
CA ASN A 38 14.17 -12.45 1.36
C ASN A 38 15.53 -11.89 0.91
N ASN A 39 16.12 -11.00 1.72
CA ASN A 39 17.50 -10.54 1.55
C ASN A 39 17.80 -9.97 0.14
N SER A 40 16.90 -9.16 -0.40
CA SER A 40 17.18 -8.32 -1.57
C SER A 40 16.65 -6.92 -1.33
N SER A 41 17.20 -5.94 -2.04
CA SER A 41 16.66 -4.58 -2.08
C SER A 41 15.23 -4.52 -2.65
N CYS A 42 14.83 -5.54 -3.42
CA CYS A 42 13.45 -5.72 -3.86
C CYS A 42 12.55 -6.34 -2.75
N SER A 43 13.07 -6.71 -1.58
CA SER A 43 12.25 -7.19 -0.46
C SER A 43 11.84 -6.06 0.49
N ASP A 44 12.79 -5.29 1.02
CA ASP A 44 12.57 -4.29 2.08
C ASP A 44 13.78 -3.32 2.23
N PRO A 45 13.61 -1.98 2.38
CA PRO A 45 14.66 -0.98 2.14
C PRO A 45 15.41 -0.47 3.40
N PHE A 46 15.63 -1.29 4.43
CA PHE A 46 16.54 -0.91 5.54
C PHE A 46 17.95 -1.50 5.45
N VAL A 47 18.24 -2.33 4.45
CA VAL A 47 19.60 -2.80 4.17
C VAL A 47 20.20 -1.90 3.09
N ARG A 48 20.70 -0.71 3.50
CA ARG A 48 21.47 0.18 2.62
C ARG A 48 22.90 -0.33 2.51
N GLU A 49 23.14 -1.31 1.65
CA GLU A 49 24.47 -1.50 1.08
C GLU A 49 24.51 -0.78 -0.28
N GLU A 50 25.52 0.07 -0.51
CA GLU A 50 25.68 0.89 -1.72
C GLU A 50 25.64 0.08 -3.03
N LYS A 51 25.95 -1.22 -2.95
CA LYS A 51 25.97 -2.14 -4.08
C LYS A 51 24.58 -2.45 -4.65
N ASP A 52 23.53 -2.21 -3.87
CA ASP A 52 22.19 -2.75 -4.06
C ASP A 52 21.16 -1.70 -4.56
N ILE A 53 21.55 -0.42 -4.52
CA ILE A 53 20.78 0.74 -5.00
C ILE A 53 20.51 0.67 -6.51
N ASN A 54 21.40 0.01 -7.27
CA ASN A 54 21.28 -0.09 -8.73
C ASN A 54 20.22 -1.13 -9.19
N GLU A 55 19.74 -2.00 -8.30
CA GLU A 55 18.82 -3.08 -8.69
C GLU A 55 17.34 -2.63 -8.68
N VAL A 56 17.01 -1.57 -7.92
CA VAL A 56 15.67 -0.99 -7.87
C VAL A 56 15.61 0.30 -8.67
N LYS A 57 14.86 0.29 -9.76
CA LYS A 57 14.65 1.46 -10.62
C LYS A 57 13.33 2.14 -10.27
N VAL A 58 13.24 3.44 -10.53
CA VAL A 58 11.98 4.18 -10.58
C VAL A 58 11.62 4.37 -12.05
N ILE A 59 10.38 4.03 -12.42
CA ILE A 59 9.87 4.19 -13.78
C ILE A 59 8.55 4.97 -13.79
N PRO A 60 8.32 5.80 -14.82
CA PRO A 60 7.02 6.44 -15.00
C PRO A 60 5.98 5.42 -15.49
N CYS A 61 4.74 5.57 -15.02
CA CYS A 61 3.61 4.72 -15.32
C CYS A 61 2.46 5.57 -15.86
N ASN A 62 2.42 5.72 -17.17
CA ASN A 62 1.45 6.58 -17.86
C ASN A 62 0.06 5.93 -17.88
N ARG A 63 -0.94 6.51 -17.22
CA ARG A 63 -2.33 5.97 -17.21
C ARG A 63 -2.39 4.49 -16.76
N GLY A 64 -1.58 4.13 -15.77
CA GLY A 64 -1.50 2.78 -15.22
C GLY A 64 -1.53 2.78 -13.69
N ALA A 65 -1.19 1.64 -13.10
CA ALA A 65 -1.03 1.47 -11.66
C ALA A 65 0.32 0.84 -11.34
N CYS A 66 0.85 1.10 -10.15
CA CYS A 66 2.01 0.38 -9.64
C CYS A 66 1.58 -1.00 -9.17
N LEU A 67 2.42 -1.99 -9.46
CA LEU A 67 2.17 -3.39 -9.19
C LEU A 67 3.26 -3.97 -8.29
N LYS A 68 2.85 -4.85 -7.38
CA LYS A 68 3.72 -5.68 -6.55
C LYS A 68 3.19 -7.11 -6.57
N ARG A 69 4.02 -8.07 -6.97
CA ARG A 69 3.66 -9.47 -7.11
C ARG A 69 4.67 -10.36 -6.41
N LEU A 70 4.19 -11.36 -5.69
CA LEU A 70 5.01 -12.46 -5.20
C LEU A 70 4.99 -13.59 -6.24
N LEU A 71 6.16 -13.99 -6.71
CA LEU A 71 6.39 -14.99 -7.76
C LEU A 71 7.24 -16.14 -7.24
N LYS A 72 7.18 -17.30 -7.90
CA LYS A 72 8.07 -18.43 -7.64
C LYS A 72 9.02 -18.63 -8.82
N SER A 73 10.33 -18.61 -8.57
CA SER A 73 11.36 -18.93 -9.58
C SER A 73 12.21 -20.09 -9.07
N ASN A 74 12.16 -21.24 -9.76
CA ASN A 74 12.89 -22.46 -9.38
C ASN A 74 12.74 -22.83 -7.89
N GLY A 75 11.52 -22.78 -7.36
CA GLY A 75 11.26 -23.06 -5.94
C GLY A 75 11.45 -21.87 -4.99
N THR A 76 12.15 -20.82 -5.42
CA THR A 76 12.50 -19.66 -4.59
C THR A 76 11.44 -18.56 -4.70
N PRO A 77 10.96 -17.99 -3.57
CA PRO A 77 10.06 -16.85 -3.59
C PRO A 77 10.81 -15.59 -4.06
N MET A 78 10.22 -14.90 -5.02
CA MET A 78 10.73 -13.68 -5.63
C MET A 78 9.66 -12.58 -5.54
N ILE A 79 10.07 -11.33 -5.35
CA ILE A 79 9.19 -10.17 -5.47
C ILE A 79 9.48 -9.50 -6.81
N MET A 80 8.41 -9.21 -7.55
CA MET A 80 8.44 -8.37 -8.74
C MET A 80 7.66 -7.09 -8.46
N ARG A 81 8.24 -5.96 -8.83
CA ARG A 81 7.58 -4.65 -8.86
C ARG A 81 7.69 -4.08 -10.26
N THR A 82 6.61 -3.47 -10.75
CA THR A 82 6.59 -2.81 -12.05
C THR A 82 5.38 -1.88 -12.19
N CYS A 83 5.24 -1.21 -13.34
CA CYS A 83 4.01 -0.57 -13.79
C CYS A 83 3.13 -1.60 -14.53
N THR A 84 1.80 -1.46 -14.44
CA THR A 84 0.85 -2.33 -15.18
C THR A 84 1.04 -2.34 -16.69
N ASN A 85 1.55 -1.25 -17.25
CA ASN A 85 1.75 -1.12 -18.70
C ASN A 85 2.93 -1.95 -19.21
N GLU A 86 3.80 -2.42 -18.31
CA GLU A 86 4.96 -3.25 -18.61
C GLU A 86 4.63 -4.75 -18.51
N LEU A 87 3.37 -5.11 -18.24
CA LEU A 87 2.94 -6.51 -18.18
C LEU A 87 2.57 -7.02 -19.58
N ASP A 88 2.87 -8.29 -19.82
CA ASP A 88 2.48 -9.00 -21.05
C ASP A 88 0.97 -9.31 -21.12
N PHE A 89 0.20 -8.92 -20.09
CA PHE A 89 -1.24 -9.17 -19.98
C PHE A 89 -1.96 -7.92 -19.42
N LYS A 90 -3.24 -7.78 -19.77
CA LYS A 90 -4.07 -6.66 -19.31
C LYS A 90 -4.74 -7.01 -17.98
N LEU A 91 -4.70 -6.08 -17.05
CA LEU A 91 -5.42 -6.15 -15.77
C LEU A 91 -6.46 -5.03 -15.71
N PRO A 92 -7.63 -5.27 -15.09
CA PRO A 92 -8.47 -4.18 -14.63
C PRO A 92 -7.63 -3.33 -13.67
N LEU A 93 -7.43 -2.06 -14.04
CA LEU A 93 -6.70 -1.14 -13.20
C LEU A 93 -7.58 -0.84 -11.98
N VAL A 94 -7.22 -1.29 -10.78
CA VAL A 94 -8.00 -1.02 -9.55
C VAL A 94 -7.05 -0.55 -8.46
N ASN A 95 -7.44 0.45 -7.70
CA ASN A 95 -6.59 1.06 -6.69
C ASN A 95 -6.65 0.28 -5.36
N ASN A 96 -5.49 0.05 -4.74
CA ASN A 96 -5.32 -0.56 -3.41
C ASN A 96 -5.95 -1.95 -3.24
N VAL A 97 -5.91 -2.78 -4.28
CA VAL A 97 -6.43 -4.16 -4.23
C VAL A 97 -5.28 -5.16 -4.26
N CYS A 98 -5.35 -6.16 -3.38
CA CYS A 98 -4.50 -7.34 -3.42
C CYS A 98 -5.37 -8.58 -3.70
N GLN A 99 -5.06 -9.31 -4.77
CA GLN A 99 -5.74 -10.55 -5.13
C GLN A 99 -4.78 -11.71 -4.96
N LYS A 100 -5.30 -12.87 -4.54
CA LYS A 100 -4.51 -14.09 -4.51
C LYS A 100 -4.31 -14.59 -5.94
N GLU A 101 -3.07 -14.96 -6.28
CA GLU A 101 -2.74 -15.56 -7.58
C GLU A 101 -3.38 -16.94 -7.73
N SER A 102 -3.69 -17.33 -8.97
CA SER A 102 -4.37 -18.60 -9.27
C SER A 102 -3.53 -19.83 -8.92
N ASP A 103 -2.20 -19.71 -8.96
CA ASP A 103 -1.25 -20.73 -8.50
C ASP A 103 -1.21 -20.88 -6.97
N GLY A 104 -1.87 -19.97 -6.25
CA GLY A 104 -1.95 -19.93 -4.80
C GLY A 104 -0.66 -19.56 -4.08
N PHE A 105 0.43 -19.25 -4.80
CA PHE A 105 1.73 -18.99 -4.21
C PHE A 105 1.83 -17.58 -3.62
N GLY A 106 1.15 -16.62 -4.23
CA GLY A 106 1.34 -15.22 -3.92
C GLY A 106 0.10 -14.36 -4.00
N TYR A 107 0.34 -13.07 -3.77
CA TYR A 107 -0.63 -12.01 -3.99
C TYR A 107 -0.13 -11.07 -5.08
N LEU A 108 -1.08 -10.57 -5.85
CA LEU A 108 -0.95 -9.51 -6.82
C LEU A 108 -1.58 -8.25 -6.23
N CYS A 109 -0.77 -7.25 -5.91
CA CYS A 109 -1.24 -5.98 -5.35
C CYS A 109 -1.08 -4.86 -6.36
N MET A 110 -2.09 -4.01 -6.48
CA MET A 110 -2.13 -2.85 -7.37
C MET A 110 -2.49 -1.59 -6.58
N CYS A 111 -1.87 -0.47 -6.93
CA CYS A 111 -2.14 0.84 -6.33
C CYS A 111 -1.83 1.98 -7.32
N GLY A 112 -2.56 3.09 -7.22
CA GLY A 112 -2.53 4.19 -8.19
C GLY A 112 -1.98 5.49 -7.63
N ARG A 113 -0.87 5.44 -6.86
CA ARG A 113 -0.17 6.62 -6.31
C ARG A 113 1.33 6.46 -6.48
N ASP A 114 2.07 7.56 -6.46
CA ASP A 114 3.54 7.52 -6.57
C ASP A 114 4.16 6.57 -5.54
N LEU A 115 5.02 5.69 -6.05
CA LEU A 115 5.88 4.78 -5.31
C LEU A 115 5.10 3.91 -4.31
N CYS A 116 3.81 3.69 -4.55
CA CYS A 116 2.91 3.01 -3.62
C CYS A 116 3.18 1.50 -3.55
N ASN A 117 3.87 0.91 -4.54
CA ASN A 117 4.26 -0.50 -4.55
C ASN A 117 5.48 -0.81 -3.65
N ARG A 118 5.87 0.10 -2.75
CA ARG A 118 6.92 -0.09 -1.74
C ARG A 118 6.64 -1.24 -0.76
N ALA A 119 7.63 -1.56 0.07
CA ALA A 119 7.40 -2.40 1.25
C ALA A 119 6.48 -1.67 2.23
N VAL A 120 5.41 -2.33 2.68
CA VAL A 120 4.51 -1.78 3.70
C VAL A 120 4.94 -2.38 5.02
N HIS A 121 5.52 -1.57 5.91
CA HIS A 121 5.61 -1.95 7.30
C HIS A 121 4.21 -1.83 7.90
N ARG A 122 3.71 -2.92 8.50
CA ARG A 122 2.56 -2.80 9.40
C ARG A 122 3.04 -1.95 10.57
N SER A 123 2.76 -0.65 10.56
CA SER A 123 2.83 0.16 11.76
C SER A 123 1.91 -0.51 12.76
N ALA A 124 2.47 -1.06 13.84
CA ALA A 124 1.70 -1.55 14.96
C ALA A 124 0.77 -0.39 15.37
N ALA A 125 -0.54 -0.58 15.22
CA ALA A 125 -1.51 0.39 15.68
C ALA A 125 -1.22 0.62 17.16
N SER A 126 -0.73 1.81 17.47
CA SER A 126 -0.31 2.12 18.82
C SER A 126 -1.55 2.14 19.70
N SER A 127 -1.58 1.29 20.73
CA SER A 127 -2.71 1.05 21.64
C SER A 127 -3.12 2.26 22.49
N PHE A 128 -2.73 3.49 22.14
CA PHE A 128 -3.06 4.72 22.85
C PHE A 128 -4.57 4.99 22.94
N VAL A 129 -5.38 4.41 22.04
CA VAL A 129 -6.85 4.52 22.10
C VAL A 129 -7.41 3.85 23.37
N LEU A 130 -6.82 2.74 23.83
CA LEU A 130 -7.30 2.04 25.02
C LEU A 130 -7.04 2.84 26.30
N PHE A 131 -5.88 3.50 26.39
CA PHE A 131 -5.51 4.34 27.54
C PHE A 131 -6.38 5.59 27.63
N GLY A 132 -6.75 6.20 26.50
CA GLY A 132 -7.68 7.34 26.48
C GLY A 132 -9.05 7.00 27.04
N VAL A 133 -9.61 5.84 26.64
CA VAL A 133 -10.93 5.37 27.11
C VAL A 133 -10.91 5.06 28.61
N ILE A 134 -9.86 4.39 29.09
CA ILE A 134 -9.72 4.05 30.52
C ILE A 134 -9.56 5.33 31.37
N PHE A 135 -8.73 6.28 30.94
CA PHE A 135 -8.55 7.55 31.65
C PHE A 135 -9.85 8.35 31.74
N SER A 136 -10.63 8.42 30.65
CA SER A 136 -11.93 9.11 30.67
C SER A 136 -12.93 8.44 31.62
N LEU A 137 -12.95 7.11 31.72
CA LEU A 137 -13.81 6.40 32.68
C LEU A 137 -13.39 6.63 34.14
N PHE A 138 -12.09 6.73 34.41
CA PHE A 138 -11.57 7.07 35.75
C PHE A 138 -11.85 8.52 36.17
N VAL A 139 -11.89 9.47 35.24
CA VAL A 139 -12.20 10.88 35.53
C VAL A 139 -13.71 11.12 35.72
N LEU A 140 -14.55 10.22 35.23
CA LEU A 140 -16.02 10.28 35.32
C LEU A 140 -16.60 9.53 36.55
N MET A 141 -15.76 8.87 37.36
CA MET A 141 -16.11 8.29 38.66
C MET A 141 -15.71 9.23 39.79
#